data_AF-A0A524GNW7-F1
#
_entry.id   AF-A0A524GNW7-F1
#
_cell.length_a   1.000
_cell.length_b   1.000
_cell.length_c   1.000
_cell.angle_alpha   90.00
_cell.angle_beta   90.00
_cell.angle_gamma   90.00
#
_symmetry.space_group_name_H-M   'P 1'
#
loop_
_entity.id
_entity.type
_entity.pdbx_description
1 polymer ?
#
loop_
_entity_poly.entity_id
_entity_poly.type
_entity_poly.pdbx_seq_one_letter_code
_entity_poly.pdbx_strand_id
1 'polypeptide(L)' 'MGLVTEDLRVHLPAEGSAAPRSEGEFVLYWMQTTHRAHDNFALNFAIEQANALNLPVVVYHGLRHDYPWASDRFHS' A
#
# COMPACT_ATOMS: atom_id res chain seq x y z
N MET A 1 12.75 -13.08 4.08
CA MET A 1 11.75 -13.77 3.23
C MET A 1 11.32 -12.77 2.17
N GLY A 2 11.70 -12.94 0.90
CA GLY A 2 11.42 -11.98 -0.16
C GLY A 2 9.95 -12.00 -0.59
N LEU A 3 9.45 -10.90 -1.16
CA LEU A 3 8.12 -10.88 -1.79
C LEU A 3 8.09 -11.91 -2.93
N VAL A 4 7.02 -12.70 -3.01
CA VAL A 4 6.80 -13.62 -4.12
C VAL A 4 6.43 -12.79 -5.35
N THR A 5 7.33 -12.72 -6.32
CA THR A 5 7.16 -11.92 -7.55
C THR A 5 6.14 -12.50 -8.53
N GLU A 6 5.62 -13.69 -8.26
CA GLU A 6 4.62 -14.39 -9.09
C GLU A 6 3.17 -14.10 -8.69
N ASP A 7 2.95 -13.32 -7.61
CA ASP A 7 1.61 -12.92 -7.19
C ASP A 7 1.02 -11.90 -8.17
N LEU A 8 -0.17 -12.20 -8.71
CA LEU A 8 -0.88 -11.34 -9.68
C LEU A 8 -1.21 -9.94 -9.15
N ARG A 9 -1.18 -9.73 -7.82
CA ARG A 9 -1.38 -8.43 -7.18
C ARG A 9 -0.13 -7.55 -7.22
N VAL A 10 1.04 -8.11 -7.59
CA VAL A 10 2.33 -7.43 -7.55
C VAL A 10 2.74 -6.96 -8.93
N HIS A 11 2.90 -5.65 -9.07
CA HIS A 11 3.52 -5.03 -10.23
C HIS A 11 4.76 -4.27 -9.78
N LEU A 12 5.94 -4.74 -10.19
CA LEU A 12 7.21 -4.08 -9.92
C LEU A 12 7.61 -3.21 -11.12
N PRO A 13 8.04 -1.96 -10.90
CA PRO A 13 8.66 -1.18 -11.96
C PRO A 13 9.99 -1.84 -12.38
N ALA A 14 10.47 -1.52 -13.59
CA ALA A 14 11.68 -2.14 -14.15
C ALA A 14 12.94 -2.00 -13.26
N GLU A 15 13.02 -0.93 -12.47
CA GLU A 15 14.11 -0.67 -11.51
C GLU A 15 13.71 -0.97 -10.06
N GLY A 16 12.56 -1.62 -9.84
CA GLY A 16 12.02 -1.92 -8.52
C GLY A 16 12.66 -3.14 -7.88
N SER A 17 12.81 -3.11 -6.56
CA SER A 17 13.22 -4.27 -5.77
C SER A 17 12.00 -4.92 -5.11
N ALA A 18 11.90 -6.25 -5.24
CA ALA A 18 10.97 -7.08 -4.49
C ALA A 18 11.44 -7.36 -3.05
N ALA A 19 12.64 -6.92 -2.67
CA ALA A 19 13.15 -7.15 -1.33
C ALA A 19 12.67 -6.02 -0.39
N PRO A 20 12.01 -6.36 0.73
CA PRO A 20 11.72 -5.38 1.78
C PRO A 20 13.01 -4.77 2.34
N ARG A 21 12.94 -3.50 2.78
CA ARG A 21 14.05 -2.85 3.49
C ARG A 21 14.30 -3.54 4.83
N SER A 22 15.55 -3.88 5.14
CA SER A 22 15.92 -4.63 6.35
C SER A 22 15.60 -3.91 7.67
N GLU A 23 15.59 -2.57 7.65
CA GLU A 23 15.29 -1.72 8.80
C GLU A 23 13.88 -1.08 8.69
N GLY A 24 12.99 -1.68 7.90
CA GLY A 24 11.62 -1.19 7.79
C GLY A 24 10.85 -1.40 9.10
N GLU A 25 10.13 -0.37 9.55
CA GLU A 25 9.34 -0.42 10.79
C GLU A 25 7.86 -0.78 10.55
N PHE A 26 7.40 -0.75 9.29
CA PHE A 26 6.03 -1.04 8.89
C PHE A 26 5.93 -1.41 7.41
N VAL A 27 4.82 -2.06 7.05
CA VAL A 27 4.38 -2.17 5.65
C VAL A 27 3.42 -1.03 5.36
N LEU A 28 3.75 -0.19 4.37
CA LEU A 28 2.90 0.91 3.95
C LEU A 28 1.90 0.44 2.89
N TYR A 29 0.61 0.52 3.21
CA TYR A 29 -0.44 0.48 2.20
C TYR A 29 -0.81 1.92 1.79
N TRP A 30 -0.38 2.31 0.60
CA TRP A 30 -0.76 3.60 0.01
C TRP A 30 -2.10 3.48 -0.71
N MET A 31 -3.17 3.91 -0.03
CA MET A 31 -4.53 3.84 -0.53
C MET A 31 -4.83 4.98 -1.52
N GLN A 32 -5.02 4.60 -2.78
CA GLN A 32 -5.36 5.52 -3.87
C GLN A 32 -6.87 5.54 -4.14
N THR A 33 -7.44 4.40 -4.54
CA THR A 33 -8.80 4.35 -5.10
C THR A 33 -9.79 3.51 -4.27
N THR A 34 -9.31 2.49 -3.54
CA THR A 34 -10.18 1.55 -2.82
C THR A 34 -10.34 1.95 -1.35
N HIS A 35 -11.17 2.98 -1.10
CA HIS A 35 -11.42 3.54 0.25
C HIS A 35 -12.37 2.68 1.08
N ARG A 36 -12.00 1.42 1.29
CA ARG A 36 -12.75 0.44 2.06
C ARG A 36 -11.79 -0.52 2.76
N ALA A 37 -12.20 -0.98 3.94
CA ALA A 37 -11.45 -1.97 4.73
C ALA A 37 -11.72 -3.40 4.27
N HIS A 38 -12.92 -3.66 3.75
CA HIS A 38 -13.34 -4.99 3.28
C HIS A 38 -13.18 -5.12 1.78
N ASP A 39 -12.99 -6.35 1.30
CA ASP A 39 -12.86 -6.68 -0.13
C ASP A 39 -11.84 -5.79 -0.86
N ASN A 40 -10.72 -5.52 -0.18
CA ASN A 40 -9.62 -4.71 -0.67
C ASN A 40 -8.37 -5.57 -0.81
N PHE A 41 -8.17 -6.14 -2.00
CA PHE A 41 -7.07 -7.08 -2.27
C PHE A 41 -5.68 -6.49 -2.01
N ALA A 42 -5.49 -5.19 -2.24
CA ALA A 42 -4.23 -4.52 -1.96
C ALA A 42 -3.97 -4.38 -0.45
N LEU A 43 -5.02 -4.08 0.33
CA LEU A 43 -4.91 -4.06 1.80
C LEU A 43 -4.68 -5.47 2.36
N ASN A 44 -5.39 -6.48 1.86
CA ASN A 44 -5.18 -7.87 2.26
C ASN A 44 -3.74 -8.32 2.02
N PHE A 45 -3.20 -8.00 0.84
CA PHE A 45 -1.80 -8.28 0.52
C PHE A 45 -0.84 -7.55 1.48
N ALA A 46 -1.07 -6.27 1.77
CA ALA A 46 -0.25 -5.54 2.73
C ALA A 46 -0.26 -6.19 4.13
N ILE A 47 -1.42 -6.67 4.59
CA ILE A 47 -1.57 -7.40 5.86
C ILE A 47 -0.83 -8.74 5.83
N GLU A 48 -0.96 -9.52 4.76
CA GLU A 48 -0.22 -10.78 4.59
C GLU A 48 1.30 -10.56 4.69
N GLN A 49 1.81 -9.52 4.02
CA GLN A 49 3.23 -9.18 4.04
C GLN A 49 3.70 -8.66 5.41
N ALA A 50 2.90 -7.82 6.05
CA ALA A 50 3.18 -7.33 7.40
C ALA A 50 3.25 -8.46 8.42
N ASN A 51 2.29 -9.39 8.37
CA ASN A 51 2.29 -10.58 9.23
C ASN A 51 3.53 -11.44 9.01
N ALA A 52 3.93 -11.66 7.75
CA ALA A 52 5.12 -12.44 7.42
C ALA A 52 6.43 -11.77 7.89
N LEU A 53 6.45 -10.44 7.95
CA LEU A 53 7.59 -9.65 8.43
C LEU A 53 7.54 -9.37 9.94
N ASN A 54 6.44 -9.72 10.61
CA ASN A 54 6.16 -9.35 12.00
C ASN A 54 6.24 -7.82 12.24
N LEU A 55 5.70 -7.05 11.29
CA LEU A 55 5.63 -5.59 11.33
C LEU A 55 4.16 -5.13 11.30
N PRO A 56 3.83 -3.93 11.79
CA PRO A 56 2.50 -3.35 11.61
C PRO A 56 2.24 -2.95 10.15
N VAL A 57 0.95 -2.91 9.76
CA VAL A 57 0.50 -2.22 8.55
C VAL A 57 0.14 -0.78 8.90
N VAL A 58 0.64 0.16 8.10
CA VAL A 58 0.21 1.56 8.14
C VAL A 58 -0.53 1.87 6.84
N VAL A 59 -1.72 2.45 6.97
CA VAL A 59 -2.51 2.90 5.82
C VAL A 59 -2.33 4.39 5.65
N TYR A 60 -1.90 4.81 4.46
CA TYR A 60 -1.81 6.21 4.08
C TYR A 60 -2.81 6.51 2.96
N HIS A 61 -3.66 7.51 3.20
CA HIS A 61 -4.56 8.07 2.19
C HIS A 61 -4.23 9.55 1.99
N GLY A 62 -3.83 9.92 0.77
CA GLY A 62 -3.41 11.29 0.46
C GLY A 62 -4.58 12.16 0.03
N LEU A 63 -5.14 12.93 0.97
CA LEU A 63 -6.09 14.00 0.65
C LEU A 63 -5.31 15.27 0.28
N ARG A 64 -5.42 15.68 -0.98
CA ARG A 64 -4.69 16.83 -1.53
C ARG A 64 -5.67 17.89 -1.98
N HIS A 65 -5.60 19.07 -1.37
CA HIS A 65 -6.38 20.24 -1.78
C HIS A 65 -5.84 20.90 -3.06
N ASP A 66 -4.58 20.65 -3.40
CA ASP A 66 -3.89 21.20 -4.58
C ASP A 66 -4.05 20.32 -5.84
N TYR A 67 -4.86 19.26 -5.76
CA TYR A 67 -5.19 18.44 -6.92
C TYR A 67 -6.16 19.21 -7.85
N PRO A 68 -5.96 19.25 -9.19
CA PRO A 68 -6.76 20.08 -10.10
C PRO A 68 -8.28 19.83 -10.09
N TRP A 69 -8.70 18.71 -9.49
CA TRP A 69 -10.09 18.27 -9.42
C TRP A 69 -10.54 18.07 -7.96
N ALA A 70 -9.79 18.66 -7.02
CA ALA A 70 -10.18 18.72 -5.62
C ALA A 70 -11.47 19.55 -5.47
N SER A 71 -12.30 19.17 -4.49
CA SER A 71 -13.48 19.94 -4.12
C SER A 71 -13.72 19.80 -2.62
N ASP A 72 -14.27 20.84 -2.00
CA ASP A 72 -14.41 20.91 -0.54
C ASP A 72 -15.22 19.76 0.06
N ARG A 73 -16.18 19.25 -0.71
CA ARG A 73 -17.00 18.11 -0.27
C ARG A 73 -16.21 16.82 -0.11
N PHE A 74 -15.05 16.70 -0.76
CA PHE A 74 -14.26 15.46 -0.81
C PHE A 74 -12.79 15.66 -0.37
N HIS A 75 -12.28 16.89 -0.30
CA HIS A 75 -10.86 17.21 -0.12
C HIS A 75 -10.62 18.36 0.89
N SER A 76 -11.54 18.57 1.83
CA SER A 76 -11.40 19.47 3.00
C SER A 76 -11.20 18.72 4.30
#